data_AF-E8T4Y7-F1
#
_entry.id   AF-E8T4Y7-F1
#
_cell.length_a   1.000
_cell.length_b   1.000
_cell.length_c   1.000
_cell.angle_alpha   90.00
_cell.angle_beta   90.00
_cell.angle_gamma   90.00
#
_symmetry.space_group_name_H-M   'P 1'
#
loop_
_entity.id
_entity.type
_entity.pdbx_description
1 polymer ?
#
loop_
_entity_poly.entity_id
_entity_poly.type
_entity_poly.pdbx_seq_one_letter_code
_entity_poly.pdbx_strand_id
1 'polypeptide(L)'
;MRNRPDIPVEVLEALSDLERSVLSLSKTSQTVNKLVSDVERTLLKNSENMERDIQTLSEISRNFQKFMEDFKPIVEELSRASVEYRKLIENMSHINRQLYSIENIASHIELVAINASIEASRAGESGRTFAIVANEIRDMAKKTFKILHEIKELEREIEPTLKNIQGNIEAMEEVRKKLDTLVNDINRVIKISDELGEVNRQQSEIIKELKGLSGISKALERVFSVLSGAKERVAKGIVKLSATLRGRGS
;
A
#
# COMPACT_ATOMS: atom_id res chain seq x y z
N MET A 1 4.10 -96.09 9.37
CA MET A 1 3.81 -94.82 8.65
C MET A 1 4.90 -93.82 9.04
N ARG A 2 5.78 -93.45 8.11
CA ARG A 2 6.88 -92.51 8.35
C ARG A 2 6.29 -91.13 8.70
N ASN A 3 6.60 -90.62 9.89
CA ASN A 3 6.35 -89.22 10.25
C ASN A 3 7.10 -88.35 9.24
N ARG A 4 6.38 -87.65 8.37
CA ARG A 4 6.98 -86.59 7.56
C ARG A 4 7.41 -85.50 8.53
N PRO A 5 8.66 -85.02 8.46
CA PRO A 5 9.03 -83.81 9.18
C PRO A 5 8.32 -82.66 8.47
N ASP A 6 7.12 -82.34 8.92
CA ASP A 6 6.41 -81.13 8.47
C ASP A 6 7.10 -79.91 9.06
N ILE A 7 7.23 -78.90 8.23
CA ILE A 7 7.75 -77.60 8.63
C ILE A 7 6.79 -77.05 9.71
N PRO A 8 7.27 -76.60 10.88
CA PRO A 8 6.39 -76.06 11.90
C PRO A 8 5.55 -74.92 11.31
N VAL A 9 4.23 -74.98 11.52
CA VAL A 9 3.27 -73.99 10.99
C VAL A 9 3.67 -72.57 11.40
N GLU A 10 4.20 -72.42 12.63
CA GLU A 10 4.71 -71.16 13.17
C GLU A 10 5.82 -70.53 12.30
N VAL A 11 6.64 -71.34 11.64
CA VAL A 11 7.73 -70.85 10.78
C VAL A 11 7.20 -70.35 9.44
N LEU A 12 6.16 -70.99 8.90
CA LEU A 12 5.49 -70.53 7.68
C LEU A 12 4.68 -69.25 7.92
N GLU A 13 4.01 -69.16 9.08
CA GLU A 13 3.34 -67.94 9.53
C GLU A 13 4.32 -66.78 9.71
N ALA A 14 5.45 -67.01 10.40
CA ALA A 14 6.49 -65.99 10.57
C ALA A 14 7.08 -65.49 9.24
N LEU A 15 7.25 -66.37 8.24
CA LEU A 15 7.71 -65.97 6.89
C LEU A 15 6.67 -65.14 6.14
N SER A 16 5.38 -65.47 6.30
CA SER A 16 4.26 -64.73 5.72
C SER A 16 4.12 -63.34 6.36
N ASP A 17 4.25 -63.24 7.68
CA ASP A 17 4.19 -61.96 8.40
C ASP A 17 5.41 -61.08 8.08
N LEU A 18 6.59 -61.69 7.94
CA LEU A 18 7.79 -61.00 7.47
C LEU A 18 7.59 -60.45 6.04
N GLU A 19 6.99 -61.23 5.14
CA GLU A 19 6.66 -60.79 3.78
C GLU A 19 5.71 -59.61 3.76
N ARG A 20 4.63 -59.66 4.54
CA ARG A 20 3.70 -58.54 4.69
C ARG A 20 4.39 -57.29 5.23
N SER A 21 5.24 -57.44 6.24
CA SER A 21 5.99 -56.34 6.85
C SER A 21 6.98 -55.71 5.88
N VAL A 22 7.70 -56.52 5.10
CA VAL A 22 8.66 -56.10 4.08
C VAL A 22 7.97 -55.32 2.94
N LEU A 23 6.84 -55.82 2.45
CA LEU A 23 6.06 -55.13 1.42
C LEU A 23 5.49 -53.79 1.95
N SER A 24 4.99 -53.76 3.17
CA SER A 24 4.49 -52.54 3.83
C SER A 24 5.60 -51.49 4.01
N LEU A 25 6.79 -51.92 4.44
CA LEU A 25 7.96 -51.06 4.60
C LEU A 25 8.40 -50.42 3.28
N SER A 26 8.47 -51.22 2.21
CA SER A 26 8.81 -50.75 0.87
C SER A 26 7.81 -49.70 0.36
N LYS A 27 6.51 -49.98 0.47
CA LYS A 27 5.44 -49.05 0.07
C LYS A 27 5.50 -47.75 0.87
N THR A 28 5.75 -47.84 2.18
CA THR A 28 5.92 -46.68 3.07
C THR A 28 7.13 -45.85 2.64
N SER A 29 8.27 -46.47 2.38
CA SER A 29 9.49 -45.77 1.94
C SER A 29 9.31 -45.04 0.61
N GLN A 30 8.67 -45.68 -0.38
CA GLN A 30 8.35 -45.05 -1.66
C GLN A 30 7.42 -43.85 -1.47
N THR A 31 6.42 -43.98 -0.61
CA THR A 31 5.47 -42.90 -0.29
C THR A 31 6.18 -41.72 0.38
N VAL A 32 7.05 -41.99 1.36
CA VAL A 32 7.86 -40.97 2.05
C VAL A 32 8.78 -40.25 1.07
N ASN A 33 9.50 -40.99 0.21
CA ASN A 33 10.37 -40.38 -0.81
C ASN A 33 9.62 -39.44 -1.75
N LYS A 34 8.45 -39.87 -2.22
CA LYS A 34 7.61 -39.05 -3.10
C LYS A 34 7.13 -37.79 -2.38
N LEU A 35 6.62 -37.93 -1.15
CA LEU A 35 6.13 -36.81 -0.36
C LEU A 35 7.25 -35.79 -0.07
N VAL A 36 8.44 -36.26 0.32
CA VAL A 36 9.60 -35.39 0.58
C VAL A 36 9.96 -34.59 -0.67
N SER A 37 10.02 -35.24 -1.83
CA SER A 37 10.32 -34.59 -3.12
C SER A 37 9.26 -33.55 -3.51
N ASP A 38 7.97 -33.87 -3.32
CA ASP A 38 6.87 -32.96 -3.65
C ASP A 38 6.83 -31.74 -2.71
N VAL A 39 7.09 -31.93 -1.40
CA VAL A 39 7.20 -30.83 -0.43
C VAL A 39 8.43 -29.97 -0.71
N GLU A 40 9.60 -30.58 -0.96
CA GLU A 40 10.83 -29.85 -1.30
C GLU A 40 10.63 -28.96 -2.55
N ARG A 41 10.04 -29.51 -3.62
CA ARG A 41 9.72 -28.74 -4.82
C ARG A 41 8.79 -27.56 -4.53
N THR A 42 7.77 -27.77 -3.69
CA THR A 42 6.81 -26.73 -3.34
C THR A 42 7.46 -25.60 -2.53
N LEU A 43 8.29 -25.95 -1.55
CA LEU A 43 9.01 -24.96 -0.74
C LEU A 43 10.03 -24.18 -1.57
N LEU A 44 10.77 -24.83 -2.47
CA LEU A 44 11.69 -24.13 -3.38
C LEU A 44 10.96 -23.12 -4.26
N LYS A 45 9.82 -23.51 -4.84
CA LYS A 45 9.00 -22.60 -5.66
C LYS A 45 8.45 -21.43 -4.84
N ASN A 46 8.02 -21.68 -3.61
CA ASN A 46 7.54 -20.62 -2.72
C ASN A 46 8.67 -19.66 -2.32
N SER A 47 9.87 -20.17 -2.08
CA SER A 47 11.06 -19.38 -1.79
C SER A 47 11.42 -18.44 -2.93
N GLU A 48 11.44 -18.94 -4.17
CA GLU A 48 11.65 -18.11 -5.37
C GLU A 48 10.58 -17.03 -5.53
N ASN A 49 9.31 -17.37 -5.28
CA ASN A 49 8.22 -16.40 -5.37
C ASN A 49 8.35 -15.31 -4.30
N MET A 50 8.67 -15.68 -3.05
CA MET A 50 8.88 -14.71 -1.97
C MET A 50 10.06 -13.80 -2.24
N GLU A 51 11.14 -14.30 -2.85
CA GLU A 51 12.27 -13.46 -3.23
C GLU A 51 11.89 -12.43 -4.30
N ARG A 52 11.09 -12.84 -5.30
CA ARG A 52 10.53 -11.90 -6.30
C ARG A 52 9.59 -10.87 -5.66
N ASP A 53 8.74 -11.30 -4.73
CA ASP A 53 7.81 -10.43 -4.01
C ASP A 53 8.57 -9.40 -3.19
N ILE A 54 9.59 -9.81 -2.41
CA ILE A 54 10.46 -8.92 -1.62
C ILE A 54 11.14 -7.88 -2.52
N GLN A 55 11.69 -8.29 -3.66
CA GLN A 55 12.30 -7.35 -4.62
C GLN A 55 11.28 -6.32 -5.14
N THR A 56 10.08 -6.78 -5.49
CA THR A 56 9.00 -5.92 -5.97
C THR A 56 8.54 -4.93 -4.90
N LEU A 57 8.36 -5.39 -3.65
CA LEU A 57 7.97 -4.53 -2.53
C LEU A 57 9.06 -3.49 -2.19
N SER A 58 10.34 -3.88 -2.32
CA SER A 58 11.47 -2.97 -2.14
C SER A 58 11.48 -1.87 -3.21
N GLU A 59 11.22 -2.22 -4.47
CA GLU A 59 11.10 -1.25 -5.56
C GLU A 59 9.91 -0.30 -5.36
N ILE A 60 8.74 -0.82 -4.99
CA ILE A 60 7.56 -0.01 -4.66
C ILE A 60 7.89 0.99 -3.54
N SER A 61 8.54 0.53 -2.48
CA SER A 61 8.92 1.38 -1.34
C SER A 61 9.88 2.49 -1.76
N ARG A 62 10.88 2.18 -2.59
CA ARG A 62 11.85 3.16 -3.11
C ARG A 62 11.19 4.18 -4.04
N ASN A 63 10.35 3.73 -4.96
CA ASN A 63 9.63 4.60 -5.87
C ASN A 63 8.69 5.55 -5.11
N PHE A 64 8.05 5.05 -4.05
CA PHE A 64 7.21 5.87 -3.20
C PHE A 64 8.02 6.91 -2.40
N GLN A 65 9.17 6.54 -1.84
CA GLN A 65 10.04 7.50 -1.15
C GLN A 65 10.46 8.65 -2.08
N LYS A 66 10.87 8.32 -3.31
CA LYS A 66 11.20 9.33 -4.32
C LYS A 66 10.00 10.22 -4.65
N PHE A 67 8.83 9.62 -4.86
CA PHE A 67 7.60 10.38 -5.09
C PHE A 67 7.28 11.35 -3.95
N MET A 68 7.49 10.95 -2.69
CA MET A 68 7.29 11.82 -1.53
C MET A 68 8.33 12.97 -1.47
N GLU A 69 9.57 12.71 -1.85
CA GLU A 69 10.60 13.76 -1.97
C GLU A 69 10.21 14.78 -3.05
N ASP A 70 9.77 14.32 -4.21
CA ASP A 70 9.31 15.16 -5.32
C ASP A 70 8.02 15.93 -4.95
N PHE A 71 7.15 15.37 -4.10
CA PHE A 71 5.89 15.99 -3.69
C PHE A 71 6.05 17.03 -2.58
N LYS A 72 7.07 16.89 -1.73
CA LYS A 72 7.35 17.81 -0.62
C LYS A 72 7.34 19.30 -1.03
N PRO A 73 8.07 19.76 -2.07
CA PRO A 73 8.06 21.17 -2.47
C PRO A 73 6.67 21.67 -2.89
N ILE A 74 5.81 20.79 -3.46
CA ILE A 74 4.44 21.14 -3.86
C ILE A 74 3.60 21.47 -2.63
N VAL A 75 3.73 20.70 -1.54
CA VAL A 75 3.03 20.96 -0.27
C VAL A 75 3.49 22.29 0.34
N GLU A 76 4.79 22.57 0.30
CA GLU A 76 5.35 23.82 0.82
C GLU A 76 4.87 25.03 0.02
N GLU A 77 4.84 24.91 -1.31
CA GLU A 77 4.34 25.96 -2.21
C GLU A 77 2.84 26.21 -1.99
N LEU A 78 2.05 25.16 -1.83
CA LEU A 78 0.64 25.27 -1.48
C LEU A 78 0.42 26.00 -0.15
N SER A 79 1.21 25.68 0.87
CA SER A 79 1.13 26.34 2.16
C SER A 79 1.41 27.84 2.04
N ARG A 80 2.42 28.22 1.26
CA ARG A 80 2.71 29.62 0.93
C ARG A 80 1.55 30.29 0.18
N ALA A 81 1.03 29.65 -0.87
CA ALA A 81 -0.10 30.15 -1.63
C ALA A 81 -1.35 30.34 -0.74
N SER A 82 -1.60 29.45 0.22
CA SER A 82 -2.68 29.58 1.20
C SER A 82 -2.51 30.81 2.11
N VAL A 83 -1.29 31.10 2.55
CA VAL A 83 -0.98 32.30 3.35
C VAL A 83 -1.16 33.57 2.52
N GLU A 84 -0.66 33.59 1.29
CA GLU A 84 -0.79 34.74 0.38
C GLU A 84 -2.24 35.00 0.00
N TYR A 85 -3.00 33.94 -0.27
CA TYR A 85 -4.43 34.03 -0.54
C TYR A 85 -5.20 34.65 0.63
N ARG A 86 -4.91 34.25 1.87
CA ARG A 86 -5.53 34.87 3.06
C ARG A 86 -5.24 36.37 3.14
N LYS A 87 -4.00 36.78 2.88
CA LYS A 87 -3.61 38.20 2.84
C LYS A 87 -4.34 38.95 1.72
N LEU A 88 -4.50 38.32 0.56
CA LEU A 88 -5.23 38.91 -0.57
C LEU A 88 -6.69 39.18 -0.20
N ILE A 89 -7.37 38.21 0.42
CA ILE A 89 -8.76 38.39 0.90
C ILE A 89 -8.86 39.51 1.94
N GLU A 90 -7.92 39.59 2.87
CA GLU A 90 -7.88 40.67 3.86
C GLU A 90 -7.69 42.04 3.21
N ASN A 91 -6.78 42.14 2.24
CA ASN A 91 -6.54 43.36 1.47
C ASN A 91 -7.78 43.78 0.66
N MET A 92 -8.47 42.85 0.00
CA MET A 92 -9.71 43.15 -0.73
C MET A 92 -10.82 43.64 0.21
N SER A 93 -10.92 43.06 1.41
CA SER A 93 -11.84 43.54 2.45
C SER A 93 -11.48 44.96 2.91
N HIS A 94 -10.19 45.27 3.03
CA HIS A 94 -9.72 46.61 3.38
C HIS A 94 -10.02 47.64 2.29
N ILE A 95 -9.77 47.31 1.02
CA ILE A 95 -10.11 48.15 -0.14
C ILE A 95 -11.61 48.46 -0.14
N ASN A 96 -12.46 47.44 0.03
CA ASN A 96 -13.90 47.61 0.13
C ASN A 96 -14.33 48.63 1.20
N ARG A 97 -13.73 48.57 2.39
CA ARG A 97 -13.99 49.57 3.46
C ARG A 97 -13.56 50.97 3.05
N GLN A 98 -12.43 51.12 2.37
CA GLN A 98 -11.97 52.42 1.87
C GLN A 98 -12.88 52.97 0.78
N LEU A 99 -13.31 52.15 -0.18
CA LEU A 99 -14.25 52.54 -1.22
C LEU A 99 -15.57 53.05 -0.62
N TYR A 100 -16.09 52.36 0.40
CA TYR A 100 -17.28 52.83 1.14
C TYR A 100 -17.05 54.19 1.82
N SER A 101 -15.88 54.41 2.42
CA SER A 101 -15.54 55.72 3.01
C SER A 101 -15.46 56.82 1.95
N ILE A 102 -14.87 56.55 0.78
CA ILE A 102 -14.75 57.53 -0.31
C ILE A 102 -16.14 57.85 -0.88
N GLU A 103 -17.01 56.85 -1.03
CA GLU A 103 -18.40 57.03 -1.47
C GLU A 103 -19.18 57.96 -0.52
N ASN A 104 -19.01 57.78 0.79
CA ASN A 104 -19.61 58.66 1.79
C ASN A 104 -19.07 60.10 1.71
N ILE A 105 -17.75 60.26 1.51
CA ILE A 105 -17.13 61.58 1.34
C ILE A 105 -17.64 62.26 0.06
N ALA A 106 -17.67 61.54 -1.06
CA ALA A 106 -18.17 62.06 -2.33
C ALA A 106 -19.63 62.49 -2.23
N SER A 107 -20.46 61.71 -1.53
CA SER A 107 -21.86 62.04 -1.23
C SER A 107 -21.98 63.32 -0.40
N HIS A 108 -21.14 63.48 0.62
CA HIS A 108 -21.11 64.70 1.43
C HIS A 108 -20.68 65.92 0.59
N ILE A 109 -19.64 65.78 -0.23
CA ILE A 109 -19.18 66.85 -1.13
C ILE A 109 -20.28 67.25 -2.11
N GLU A 110 -20.98 66.28 -2.71
CA GLU A 110 -22.09 66.57 -3.62
C GLU A 110 -23.19 67.36 -2.92
N LEU A 111 -23.59 66.97 -1.71
CA LEU A 111 -24.60 67.68 -0.92
C LEU A 111 -24.17 69.12 -0.58
N VAL A 112 -22.91 69.31 -0.16
CA VAL A 112 -22.35 70.63 0.13
C VAL A 112 -22.33 71.50 -1.13
N ALA A 113 -21.95 70.94 -2.28
CA ALA A 113 -21.91 71.64 -3.56
C ALA A 113 -23.32 72.05 -4.03
N ILE A 114 -24.33 71.19 -3.84
CA ILE A 114 -25.73 71.51 -4.12
C ILE A 114 -26.18 72.69 -3.26
N ASN A 115 -25.92 72.64 -1.94
CA ASN A 115 -26.27 73.72 -1.02
C ASN A 115 -25.59 75.05 -1.40
N ALA A 116 -24.30 75.00 -1.75
CA ALA A 116 -23.54 76.16 -2.20
C ALA A 116 -24.09 76.74 -3.52
N SER A 117 -24.47 75.89 -4.47
CA SER A 117 -25.06 76.32 -5.75
C SER A 117 -26.43 76.98 -5.56
N ILE A 118 -27.24 76.50 -4.61
CA ILE A 118 -28.53 77.11 -4.24
C ILE A 118 -28.30 78.49 -3.63
N GLU A 119 -27.36 78.60 -2.69
CA GLU A 119 -27.09 79.87 -2.01
C GLU A 119 -26.45 80.91 -2.95
N ALA A 120 -25.57 80.45 -3.87
CA ALA A 120 -25.03 81.29 -4.94
C ALA A 120 -26.12 81.81 -5.88
N SER A 121 -27.14 81.00 -6.18
CA SER A 121 -28.29 81.43 -6.98
C SER A 121 -29.15 82.46 -6.24
N ARG A 122 -29.30 82.32 -4.91
CA ARG A 122 -30.00 83.30 -4.05
C ARG A 122 -29.30 84.66 -3.99
N ALA A 123 -27.97 84.69 -4.01
CA ALA A 123 -27.18 85.91 -4.02
C ALA A 123 -27.24 86.69 -5.36
N GLY A 124 -27.94 86.16 -6.37
CA GLY A 124 -28.15 86.81 -7.66
C GLY A 124 -26.83 87.08 -8.40
N GLU A 125 -26.63 88.31 -8.87
CA GLU A 125 -25.45 88.65 -9.66
C GLU A 125 -24.13 88.57 -8.87
N SER A 126 -24.18 88.78 -7.56
CA SER A 126 -23.00 88.68 -6.68
C SER A 126 -22.54 87.24 -6.44
N GLY A 127 -23.42 86.25 -6.62
CA GLY A 127 -23.12 84.83 -6.43
C GLY A 127 -22.64 84.09 -7.68
N ARG A 128 -22.58 84.76 -8.84
CA ARG A 128 -22.34 84.10 -10.14
C ARG A 128 -21.05 83.28 -10.19
N THR A 129 -19.94 83.82 -9.66
CA THR A 129 -18.66 83.11 -9.59
C THR A 129 -18.70 81.92 -8.63
N PHE A 130 -19.39 82.05 -7.49
CA PHE A 130 -19.59 80.95 -6.54
C PHE A 130 -20.46 79.83 -7.12
N ALA A 131 -21.46 80.16 -7.95
CA ALA A 131 -22.28 79.16 -8.63
C ALA A 131 -21.47 78.31 -9.61
N ILE A 132 -20.51 78.91 -10.33
CA ILE A 132 -19.61 78.18 -11.23
C ILE A 132 -18.74 77.20 -10.44
N VAL A 133 -18.14 77.65 -9.33
CA VAL A 133 -17.31 76.80 -8.46
C VAL A 133 -18.13 75.65 -7.86
N ALA A 134 -19.35 75.92 -7.38
CA ALA A 134 -20.23 74.90 -6.82
C ALA A 134 -20.61 73.83 -7.86
N ASN A 135 -20.88 74.22 -9.11
CA ASN A 135 -21.15 73.27 -10.19
C ASN A 135 -19.94 72.42 -10.54
N GLU A 136 -18.73 73.00 -10.59
CA GLU A 136 -17.50 72.25 -10.85
C GLU A 136 -17.26 71.20 -9.74
N ILE A 137 -17.41 71.58 -8.46
CA ILE A 137 -17.29 70.65 -7.32
C ILE A 137 -18.32 69.51 -7.44
N ARG A 138 -19.57 69.83 -7.80
CA ARG A 138 -20.61 68.83 -8.00
C ARG A 138 -20.26 67.85 -9.12
N ASP A 139 -19.72 68.34 -10.23
CA ASP A 139 -19.32 67.49 -11.34
C ASP A 139 -18.08 66.64 -10.99
N MET A 140 -17.16 67.14 -10.15
CA MET A 140 -16.08 66.33 -9.58
C MET A 140 -16.61 65.19 -8.68
N ALA A 141 -17.63 65.45 -7.86
CA ALA A 141 -18.27 64.40 -7.05
C ALA A 141 -18.93 63.32 -7.92
N LYS A 142 -19.65 63.70 -8.99
CA LYS A 142 -20.22 62.75 -9.96
C LYS A 142 -19.17 61.91 -10.66
N LYS A 143 -18.05 62.52 -11.10
CA LYS A 143 -16.91 61.78 -11.67
C LYS A 143 -16.34 60.79 -10.66
N THR A 144 -16.26 61.16 -9.39
CA THR A 144 -15.80 60.28 -8.31
C THR A 144 -16.73 59.07 -8.16
N PHE A 145 -18.06 59.25 -8.16
CA PHE A 145 -19.01 58.13 -8.13
C PHE A 145 -18.86 57.18 -9.32
N LYS A 146 -18.64 57.73 -10.52
CA LYS A 146 -18.41 56.89 -11.70
C LYS A 146 -17.18 55.99 -11.52
N ILE A 147 -16.07 56.54 -11.03
CA ILE A 147 -14.84 55.78 -10.76
C ILE A 147 -15.10 54.71 -9.68
N LEU A 148 -15.79 55.07 -8.59
CA LEU A 148 -16.13 54.10 -7.54
C LEU A 148 -16.98 52.94 -8.06
N HIS A 149 -17.94 53.22 -8.95
CA HIS A 149 -18.73 52.18 -9.60
C HIS A 149 -17.87 51.26 -10.47
N GLU A 150 -16.97 51.83 -11.29
CA GLU A 150 -16.05 51.05 -12.12
C GLU A 150 -15.14 50.13 -11.27
N ILE A 151 -14.65 50.61 -10.11
CA ILE A 151 -13.86 49.77 -9.19
C ILE A 151 -14.69 48.64 -8.59
N LYS A 152 -15.94 48.91 -8.18
CA LYS A 152 -16.85 47.87 -7.63
C LYS A 152 -17.16 46.77 -8.66
N GLU A 153 -17.28 47.12 -9.94
CA GLU A 153 -17.45 46.12 -11.00
C GLU A 153 -16.20 45.26 -11.18
N LEU A 154 -15.00 45.86 -11.14
CA LEU A 154 -13.74 45.09 -11.16
C LEU A 154 -13.62 44.12 -9.97
N GLU A 155 -14.05 44.52 -8.77
CA GLU A 155 -14.06 43.61 -7.61
C GLU A 155 -15.00 42.42 -7.83
N ARG A 156 -16.19 42.65 -8.41
CA ARG A 156 -17.14 41.58 -8.76
C ARG A 156 -16.57 40.63 -9.82
N GLU A 157 -15.80 41.13 -10.77
CA GLU A 157 -15.13 40.29 -11.78
C GLU A 157 -14.02 39.42 -11.18
N ILE A 158 -13.36 39.87 -10.11
CA ILE A 158 -12.28 39.15 -9.44
C ILE A 158 -12.80 38.08 -8.45
N GLU A 159 -13.98 38.29 -7.84
CA GLU A 159 -14.55 37.39 -6.84
C GLU A 159 -14.63 35.90 -7.27
N PRO A 160 -15.08 35.55 -8.49
CA PRO A 160 -15.06 34.15 -8.95
C PRO A 160 -13.65 33.56 -8.99
N THR A 161 -12.66 34.35 -9.40
CA THR A 161 -11.25 33.93 -9.43
C THR A 161 -10.74 33.60 -8.03
N LEU A 162 -11.06 34.45 -7.06
CA LEU A 162 -10.72 34.21 -5.65
C LEU A 162 -11.37 32.94 -5.12
N LYS A 163 -12.65 32.70 -5.45
CA LYS A 163 -13.35 31.48 -5.05
C LYS A 163 -12.73 30.21 -5.67
N ASN A 164 -12.32 30.29 -6.93
CA ASN A 164 -11.63 29.16 -7.59
C ASN A 164 -10.28 28.86 -6.92
N ILE A 165 -9.52 29.89 -6.55
CA ILE A 165 -8.26 29.69 -5.83
C ILE A 165 -8.49 29.03 -4.47
N GLN A 166 -9.54 29.43 -3.74
CA GLN A 166 -9.92 28.77 -2.49
C GLN A 166 -10.22 27.28 -2.70
N GLY A 167 -11.04 26.95 -3.70
CA GLY A 167 -11.37 25.56 -4.01
C GLY A 167 -10.13 24.72 -4.36
N ASN A 168 -9.17 25.30 -5.09
CA ASN A 168 -7.90 24.65 -5.40
C ASN A 168 -7.06 24.39 -4.13
N ILE A 169 -7.02 25.35 -3.21
CA ILE A 169 -6.32 25.20 -1.92
C ILE A 169 -6.94 24.06 -1.10
N GLU A 170 -8.28 24.01 -1.02
CA GLU A 170 -9.00 22.97 -0.30
C GLU A 170 -8.79 21.58 -0.90
N ALA A 171 -8.87 21.46 -2.24
CA ALA A 171 -8.61 20.20 -2.95
C ALA A 171 -7.19 19.69 -2.73
N MET A 172 -6.20 20.59 -2.71
CA MET A 172 -4.81 20.21 -2.46
C MET A 172 -4.57 19.81 -1.00
N GLU A 173 -5.30 20.37 -0.03
CA GLU A 173 -5.26 19.89 1.35
C GLU A 173 -5.83 18.47 1.49
N GLU A 174 -6.85 18.11 0.71
CA GLU A 174 -7.31 16.71 0.65
C GLU A 174 -6.26 15.78 0.06
N VAL A 175 -5.55 16.21 -0.99
CA VAL A 175 -4.43 15.44 -1.57
C VAL A 175 -3.35 15.21 -0.52
N ARG A 176 -2.98 16.25 0.24
CA ARG A 176 -2.02 16.14 1.35
C ARG A 176 -2.44 15.07 2.37
N LYS A 177 -3.70 15.06 2.82
CA LYS A 177 -4.20 14.04 3.77
C LYS A 177 -4.15 12.62 3.22
N LYS A 178 -4.46 12.44 1.93
CA LYS A 178 -4.36 11.12 1.27
C LYS A 178 -2.91 10.64 1.21
N LEU A 179 -1.96 11.54 1.03
CA LEU A 179 -0.53 11.20 1.06
C LEU A 179 -0.05 10.78 2.45
N ASP A 180 -0.50 11.46 3.51
CA ASP A 180 -0.22 11.02 4.88
C ASP A 180 -0.73 9.58 5.13
N THR A 181 -1.87 9.22 4.55
CA THR A 181 -2.40 7.85 4.61
C THR A 181 -1.50 6.88 3.83
N LEU A 182 -1.07 7.26 2.63
CA LEU A 182 -0.23 6.42 1.77
C LEU A 182 1.16 6.16 2.38
N VAL A 183 1.71 7.11 3.14
CA VAL A 183 2.91 6.90 3.94
C VAL A 183 2.73 5.77 4.96
N ASN A 184 1.57 5.69 5.61
CA ASN A 184 1.28 4.60 6.54
C ASN A 184 1.15 3.25 5.84
N ASP A 185 0.54 3.22 4.65
CA ASP A 185 0.42 1.99 3.86
C ASP A 185 1.78 1.48 3.39
N ILE A 186 2.71 2.36 3.03
CA ILE A 186 4.07 1.96 2.65
C ILE A 186 4.87 1.45 3.84
N ASN A 187 4.68 2.03 5.03
CA ASN A 187 5.28 1.46 6.25
C ASN A 187 4.75 0.04 6.55
N ARG A 188 3.50 -0.27 6.17
CA ARG A 188 2.96 -1.64 6.25
C ARG A 188 3.58 -2.56 5.21
N VAL A 189 3.78 -2.08 3.99
CA VAL A 189 4.48 -2.83 2.92
C VAL A 189 5.90 -3.22 3.34
N ILE A 190 6.64 -2.31 3.97
CA ILE A 190 7.98 -2.59 4.49
C ILE A 190 7.94 -3.73 5.52
N LYS A 191 7.00 -3.69 6.47
CA LYS A 191 6.82 -4.76 7.46
C LYS A 191 6.49 -6.12 6.82
N ILE A 192 5.61 -6.13 5.81
CA ILE A 192 5.27 -7.35 5.07
C ILE A 192 6.52 -7.91 4.37
N SER A 193 7.35 -7.04 3.79
CA SER A 193 8.60 -7.46 3.16
C SER A 193 9.56 -8.11 4.17
N ASP A 194 9.67 -7.57 5.38
CA ASP A 194 10.50 -8.14 6.45
C ASP A 194 9.96 -9.51 6.90
N GLU A 195 8.63 -9.62 7.09
CA GLU A 195 7.97 -10.88 7.45
C GLU A 195 8.17 -11.96 6.38
N LEU A 196 8.06 -11.61 5.09
CA LEU A 196 8.36 -12.53 3.98
C LEU A 196 9.82 -12.99 4.00
N GLY A 197 10.76 -12.10 4.34
CA GLY A 197 12.17 -12.45 4.51
C GLY A 197 12.38 -13.52 5.59
N GLU A 198 11.72 -13.37 6.73
CA GLU A 198 11.77 -14.36 7.81
C GLU A 198 11.11 -15.69 7.42
N VAL A 199 9.94 -15.66 6.76
CA VAL A 199 9.28 -16.87 6.26
C VAL A 199 10.16 -17.60 5.24
N ASN A 200 10.83 -16.87 4.35
CA ASN A 200 11.74 -17.45 3.36
C ASN A 200 12.95 -18.14 4.03
N ARG A 201 13.49 -17.53 5.10
CA ARG A 201 14.55 -18.13 5.92
C ARG A 201 14.08 -19.40 6.61
N GLN A 202 12.87 -19.40 7.18
CA GLN A 202 12.27 -20.60 7.79
C GLN A 202 12.06 -21.73 6.78
N GLN A 203 11.59 -21.44 5.57
CA GLN A 203 11.45 -22.44 4.51
C GLN A 203 12.79 -23.08 4.14
N SER A 204 13.86 -22.30 4.11
CA SER A 204 15.21 -22.81 3.85
C SER A 204 15.66 -23.81 4.92
N GLU A 205 15.31 -23.60 6.19
CA GLU A 205 15.58 -24.57 7.26
C GLU A 205 14.73 -25.83 7.13
N ILE A 206 13.43 -25.70 6.79
CA ILE A 206 12.56 -26.86 6.56
C ILE A 206 13.09 -27.74 5.41
N ILE A 207 13.61 -27.13 4.34
CA ILE A 207 14.24 -27.87 3.23
C ILE A 207 15.45 -28.68 3.72
N LYS A 208 16.25 -28.15 4.65
CA LYS A 208 17.37 -28.91 5.26
C LYS A 208 16.86 -30.09 6.08
N GLU A 209 15.79 -29.92 6.84
CA GLU A 209 15.17 -31.00 7.63
C GLU A 209 14.60 -32.11 6.73
N LEU A 210 13.98 -31.76 5.60
CA LEU A 210 13.47 -32.71 4.61
C LEU A 210 14.57 -33.63 4.05
N LYS A 211 15.80 -33.12 3.87
CA LYS A 211 16.95 -33.96 3.47
C LYS A 211 17.26 -35.04 4.51
N GLY A 212 17.01 -34.76 5.80
CA GLY A 212 17.09 -35.75 6.87
C GLY A 212 16.07 -36.88 6.72
N LEU A 213 14.82 -36.56 6.37
CA LEU A 213 13.76 -37.55 6.10
C LEU A 213 14.09 -38.45 4.90
N SER A 214 14.70 -37.89 3.84
CA SER A 214 15.23 -38.71 2.73
C SER A 214 16.28 -39.73 3.21
N GLY A 215 17.11 -39.34 4.19
CA GLY A 215 18.07 -40.25 4.85
C GLY A 215 17.39 -41.42 5.58
N ILE A 216 16.27 -41.16 6.28
CA ILE A 216 15.45 -42.20 6.92
C ILE A 216 14.89 -43.16 5.87
N SER A 217 14.33 -42.64 4.79
CA SER A 217 13.80 -43.48 3.70
C SER A 217 14.87 -44.41 3.11
N LYS A 218 16.08 -43.89 2.84
CA LYS A 218 17.23 -44.73 2.42
C LYS A 218 17.60 -45.80 3.45
N ALA A 219 17.42 -45.52 4.75
CA ALA A 219 17.63 -46.52 5.80
C ALA A 219 16.55 -47.62 5.77
N LEU A 220 15.28 -47.26 5.52
CA LEU A 220 14.19 -48.23 5.36
C LEU A 220 14.41 -49.13 4.15
N GLU A 221 14.90 -48.60 3.02
CA GLU A 221 15.28 -49.40 1.85
C GLU A 221 16.39 -50.41 2.17
N ARG A 222 17.39 -50.03 3.00
CA ARG A 222 18.42 -50.97 3.49
C ARG A 222 17.83 -52.05 4.38
N VAL A 223 16.95 -51.69 5.32
CA VAL A 223 16.26 -52.66 6.19
C VAL A 223 15.43 -53.63 5.34
N PHE A 224 14.69 -53.12 4.35
CA PHE A 224 13.96 -53.93 3.39
C PHE A 224 14.86 -54.96 2.68
N SER A 225 16.03 -54.52 2.20
CA SER A 225 17.00 -55.41 1.53
C SER A 225 17.51 -56.51 2.47
N VAL A 226 17.86 -56.15 3.72
CA VAL A 226 18.33 -57.10 4.74
C VAL A 226 17.25 -58.11 5.10
N LEU A 227 16.01 -57.67 5.33
CA LEU A 227 14.88 -58.54 5.69
C LEU A 227 14.49 -59.47 4.54
N SER A 228 14.50 -58.96 3.30
CA SER A 228 14.25 -59.79 2.10
C SER A 228 15.31 -60.88 1.96
N GLY A 229 16.59 -60.54 2.16
CA GLY A 229 17.67 -61.53 2.16
C GLY A 229 17.59 -62.51 3.33
N ALA A 230 17.15 -62.06 4.52
CA ALA A 230 16.92 -62.93 5.67
C ALA A 230 15.78 -63.93 5.39
N LYS A 231 14.65 -63.46 4.85
CA LYS A 231 13.53 -64.30 4.40
C LYS A 231 14.01 -65.39 3.45
N GLU A 232 14.79 -65.03 2.43
CA GLU A 232 15.30 -65.98 1.43
C GLU A 232 16.23 -67.03 2.05
N ARG A 233 17.14 -66.61 2.95
CA ARG A 233 18.03 -67.53 3.67
C ARG A 233 17.24 -68.51 4.57
N VAL A 234 16.24 -68.02 5.29
CA VAL A 234 15.38 -68.86 6.15
C VAL A 234 14.61 -69.86 5.29
N ALA A 235 13.98 -69.41 4.21
CA ALA A 235 13.28 -70.28 3.26
C ALA A 235 14.20 -71.38 2.69
N LYS A 236 15.40 -71.02 2.21
CA LYS A 236 16.41 -71.98 1.74
C LYS A 236 16.85 -72.96 2.85
N GLY A 237 17.03 -72.46 4.07
CA GLY A 237 17.40 -73.28 5.23
C GLY A 237 16.34 -74.31 5.58
N ILE A 238 15.06 -73.93 5.56
CA ILE A 238 13.93 -74.83 5.78
C ILE A 238 13.88 -75.92 4.71
N VAL A 239 14.02 -75.55 3.44
CA VAL A 239 14.06 -76.52 2.32
C VAL A 239 15.20 -77.51 2.53
N LYS A 240 16.41 -77.02 2.85
CA LYS A 240 17.59 -77.88 3.09
C LYS A 240 17.41 -78.81 4.30
N LEU A 241 16.82 -78.31 5.39
CA LEU A 241 16.53 -79.10 6.59
C LEU A 241 15.51 -80.21 6.28
N SER A 242 14.42 -79.87 5.59
CA SER A 242 13.41 -80.86 5.18
C SER A 242 14.00 -81.95 4.28
N ALA A 243 14.91 -81.60 3.36
CA ALA A 243 15.63 -82.56 2.53
C ALA A 243 16.56 -83.47 3.35
N THR A 244 17.28 -82.90 4.33
CA THR A 244 18.20 -83.65 5.21
C THR A 244 17.44 -84.63 6.12
N LEU A 245 16.29 -84.22 6.66
CA LEU A 245 15.46 -85.07 7.50
C LEU A 245 14.80 -86.20 6.69
N ARG A 246 14.43 -85.97 5.42
CA ARG A 246 13.99 -87.04 4.51
C ARG A 246 15.12 -88.05 4.20
N GLY A 247 16.36 -87.57 4.05
CA GLY A 247 17.53 -88.41 3.80
C GLY A 247 17.96 -89.27 4.99
N ARG A 248 17.75 -88.80 6.24
CA ARG A 248 18.05 -89.58 7.48
C ARG A 248 16.98 -90.60 7.87
N GLY A 249 15.78 -90.52 7.30
CA GLY A 249 14.67 -91.45 7.54
C GLY A 249 14.53 -92.55 6.48
N SER A 250 15.47 -92.61 5.52
CA SER A 250 15.55 -93.63 4.47
C SER A 250 16.47 -94.76 4.91
#